data_AF-A0A935BDH0-F1
#
_entry.id   AF-A0A935BDH0-F1
#
_cell.length_a   1.000
_cell.length_b   1.000
_cell.length_c   1.000
_cell.angle_alpha   90.00
_cell.angle_beta   90.00
_cell.angle_gamma   90.00
#
_symmetry.space_group_name_H-M   'P 1'
#
loop_
_entity.id
_entity.type
_entity.pdbx_description
1 polymer ?
#
loop_
_entity_poly.entity_id
_entity_poly.type
_entity_poly.pdbx_seq_one_letter_code
_entity_poly.pdbx_strand_id
1 'polypeptide(L)'
;MRKIGLILVTLAVFAVTAFSQTIEDSSRRTIGYISSGGTVEDSSRRTLGYINSNGSIEDSSRRTLGYLTKNGTVEDSSRRTLGYITDNGTVENSSRSTLGYVNSNGTVEDSSRRTKGYAKDVNQKYAAIFFFFFFGKGN
;
A
#
# COMPACT_ATOMS: atom_id res chain seq x y z
N MET A 1 -12.30 0.11 59.00
CA MET A 1 -11.16 0.66 58.23
C MET A 1 -11.01 -0.16 56.96
N ARG A 2 -11.24 0.44 55.78
CA ARG A 2 -11.28 -0.24 54.48
C ARG A 2 -9.85 -0.38 53.94
N LYS A 3 -9.36 -1.61 53.74
CA LYS A 3 -8.10 -1.86 53.03
C LYS A 3 -8.43 -1.96 51.54
N ILE A 4 -8.17 -0.88 50.80
CA ILE A 4 -8.26 -0.84 49.34
C ILE A 4 -6.94 -1.40 48.82
N GLY A 5 -6.97 -2.63 48.28
CA GLY A 5 -5.83 -3.22 47.60
C GLY A 5 -5.67 -2.57 46.22
N LEU A 6 -4.54 -1.90 46.00
CA LEU A 6 -4.18 -1.29 44.73
C LEU A 6 -3.63 -2.40 43.81
N ILE A 7 -4.42 -2.84 42.83
CA ILE A 7 -3.91 -3.69 41.74
C ILE A 7 -3.26 -2.76 40.71
N LEU A 8 -1.94 -2.73 40.68
CA LEU A 8 -1.15 -2.14 39.60
C LEU A 8 -1.19 -3.10 38.41
N VAL A 9 -2.15 -2.88 37.50
CA VAL A 9 -2.14 -3.49 36.18
C VAL A 9 -1.10 -2.72 35.35
N THR A 10 0.12 -3.23 35.29
CA THR A 10 1.11 -2.73 34.33
C THR A 10 0.70 -3.19 32.94
N LEU A 11 0.06 -2.29 32.19
CA LEU A 11 -0.22 -2.46 30.77
C LEU A 11 1.11 -2.47 30.00
N ALA A 12 1.69 -3.65 29.81
CA ALA A 12 2.79 -3.85 28.89
C ALA A 12 2.24 -3.67 27.46
N VAL A 13 2.33 -2.45 26.93
CA VAL A 13 2.10 -2.20 25.51
C VAL A 13 3.28 -2.83 24.76
N PHE A 14 3.11 -4.08 24.32
CA PHE A 14 3.96 -4.67 23.29
C PHE A 14 3.71 -3.87 22.00
N ALA A 15 4.56 -2.88 21.75
CA ALA A 15 4.66 -2.29 20.42
C ALA A 15 5.19 -3.37 19.49
N VAL A 16 4.27 -4.09 18.83
CA VAL A 16 4.63 -4.97 17.72
C VAL A 16 5.18 -4.04 16.64
N THR A 17 6.51 -3.96 16.55
CA THR A 17 7.16 -3.26 15.45
C THR A 17 6.88 -4.06 14.19
N ALA A 18 5.79 -3.72 13.51
CA ALA A 18 5.52 -4.25 12.18
C ALA A 18 6.66 -3.80 11.26
N PHE A 19 7.41 -4.75 10.70
CA PHE A 19 8.43 -4.44 9.72
C PHE A 19 7.77 -3.78 8.50
N SER A 20 8.04 -2.50 8.30
CA SER A 20 7.63 -1.76 7.11
C SER A 20 8.70 -1.86 6.03
N GLN A 21 8.31 -2.14 4.81
CA GLN A 21 9.17 -2.15 3.64
C GLN A 21 9.20 -0.77 3.01
N THR A 22 10.34 -0.39 2.44
CA THR A 22 10.58 0.97 1.92
C THR A 22 10.11 1.10 0.47
N ILE A 23 9.46 2.21 0.17
CA ILE A 23 9.16 2.65 -1.20
C ILE A 23 10.07 3.83 -1.54
N GLU A 24 10.78 3.72 -2.66
CA GLU A 24 11.70 4.73 -3.17
C GLU A 24 11.25 5.25 -4.53
N ASP A 25 11.60 6.50 -4.85
CA ASP A 25 11.52 7.00 -6.22
C ASP A 25 12.70 6.51 -7.08
N SER A 26 12.71 6.90 -8.36
CA SER A 26 13.77 6.55 -9.32
C SER A 26 15.15 7.09 -8.93
N SER A 27 15.22 8.09 -8.06
CA SER A 27 16.46 8.68 -7.52
C SER A 27 16.86 8.07 -6.17
N ARG A 28 16.27 6.94 -5.77
CA ARG A 28 16.53 6.24 -4.49
C ARG A 28 16.17 7.04 -3.26
N ARG A 29 15.30 8.05 -3.38
CA ARG A 29 14.78 8.77 -2.21
C ARG A 29 13.57 8.05 -1.68
N THR A 30 13.50 7.85 -0.37
CA THR A 30 12.32 7.29 0.27
C THR A 30 11.12 8.21 0.07
N ILE A 31 10.04 7.65 -0.46
CA ILE A 31 8.76 8.35 -0.69
C ILE A 31 7.61 7.75 0.12
N GLY A 32 7.82 6.59 0.73
CA GLY A 32 6.83 5.99 1.62
C GLY A 32 7.29 4.66 2.18
N TYR A 33 6.40 4.05 2.96
CA TYR A 33 6.58 2.72 3.52
C TYR A 33 5.29 1.93 3.41
N ILE A 34 5.41 0.61 3.24
CA ILE A 34 4.27 -0.31 3.27
C ILE A 34 4.59 -1.44 4.25
N SER A 35 3.76 -1.64 5.27
CA SER A 35 3.89 -2.78 6.17
C SER A 35 3.37 -4.06 5.52
N SER A 36 3.83 -5.22 6.01
CA SER A 36 3.26 -6.51 5.60
C SER A 36 1.76 -6.62 5.88
N GLY A 37 1.27 -5.90 6.91
CA GLY A 37 -0.15 -5.76 7.22
C GLY A 37 -0.92 -4.78 6.33
N GLY A 38 -0.26 -4.13 5.37
CA GLY A 38 -0.88 -3.22 4.40
C GLY A 38 -1.04 -1.78 4.87
N THR A 39 -0.45 -1.39 6.00
CA THR A 39 -0.38 0.03 6.38
C THR A 39 0.52 0.77 5.40
N VAL A 40 0.03 1.85 4.82
CA VAL A 40 0.77 2.71 3.89
C VAL A 40 1.10 4.02 4.59
N GLU A 41 2.37 4.41 4.58
CA GLU A 41 2.88 5.63 5.19
C GLU A 41 3.64 6.48 4.17
N ASP A 42 3.70 7.80 4.38
CA ASP A 42 4.61 8.67 3.65
C ASP A 42 6.05 8.60 4.19
N SER A 43 6.97 9.30 3.55
CA SER A 43 8.39 9.34 3.96
C SER A 43 8.62 9.94 5.36
N SER A 44 7.64 10.64 5.91
CA SER A 44 7.67 11.19 7.28
C SER A 44 6.97 10.29 8.30
N ARG A 45 6.64 9.03 7.94
CA ARG A 45 5.95 8.06 8.80
C ARG A 45 4.52 8.44 9.16
N ARG A 46 3.90 9.36 8.42
CA ARG A 46 2.48 9.62 8.59
C ARG A 46 1.67 8.64 7.76
N THR A 47 0.69 7.99 8.39
CA THR A 47 -0.20 7.06 7.69
C THR A 47 -0.98 7.77 6.58
N LEU A 48 -0.93 7.22 5.38
CA LEU A 48 -1.73 7.62 4.22
C LEU A 48 -3.01 6.79 4.09
N GLY A 49 -2.94 5.52 4.48
CA GLY A 49 -4.07 4.61 4.37
C GLY A 49 -3.71 3.15 4.64
N TYR A 50 -4.61 2.26 4.23
CA TYR A 50 -4.53 0.83 4.49
C TYR A 50 -4.94 0.02 3.26
N ILE A 51 -4.22 -1.05 2.97
CA ILE A 51 -4.58 -2.08 2.00
C ILE A 51 -4.90 -3.35 2.80
N ASN A 52 -6.18 -3.61 3.00
CA ASN A 52 -6.63 -4.70 3.85
C ASN A 52 -6.57 -6.05 3.12
N SER A 53 -6.42 -7.14 3.88
CA SER A 53 -6.34 -8.51 3.35
C SER A 53 -7.61 -8.98 2.62
N ASN A 54 -8.76 -8.37 2.92
CA ASN A 54 -10.02 -8.59 2.21
C ASN A 54 -10.10 -7.82 0.87
N GLY A 55 -9.08 -7.03 0.53
CA GLY A 55 -8.99 -6.23 -0.68
C GLY A 55 -9.51 -4.80 -0.54
N SER A 56 -10.09 -4.37 0.59
CA SER A 56 -10.48 -2.96 0.74
C SER A 56 -9.26 -2.05 0.86
N ILE A 57 -9.33 -0.90 0.21
CA ILE A 57 -8.30 0.14 0.25
C ILE A 57 -8.93 1.36 0.92
N GLU A 58 -8.32 1.85 1.99
CA GLU A 58 -8.84 2.90 2.85
C GLU A 58 -7.86 4.05 2.99
N ASP A 59 -8.36 5.27 3.22
CA ASP A 59 -7.54 6.40 3.66
C ASP A 59 -7.17 6.28 5.16
N SER A 60 -6.35 7.22 5.64
CA SER A 60 -5.91 7.29 7.04
C SER A 60 -7.07 7.43 8.04
N SER A 61 -8.25 7.88 7.59
CA SER A 61 -9.46 8.04 8.39
C SER A 61 -10.42 6.84 8.25
N ARG A 62 -9.97 5.72 7.68
CA ARG A 62 -10.75 4.49 7.47
C ARG A 62 -11.92 4.63 6.50
N ARG A 63 -11.93 5.66 5.66
CA ARG A 63 -12.90 5.76 4.57
C ARG A 63 -12.39 4.97 3.37
N THR A 64 -13.27 4.15 2.79
CA THR A 64 -12.93 3.34 1.61
C THR A 64 -12.66 4.23 0.40
N LEU A 65 -11.48 4.06 -0.20
CA LEU A 65 -11.06 4.64 -1.47
C LEU A 65 -11.40 3.73 -2.65
N GLY A 66 -11.31 2.41 -2.44
CA GLY A 66 -11.53 1.43 -3.49
C GLY A 66 -11.30 0.00 -3.05
N TYR A 67 -11.17 -0.89 -4.02
CA TYR A 67 -11.01 -2.32 -3.81
C TYR A 67 -10.00 -2.93 -4.77
N LEU A 68 -9.22 -3.88 -4.29
CA LEU A 68 -8.43 -4.82 -5.07
C LEU A 68 -9.08 -6.20 -4.97
N THR A 69 -9.62 -6.68 -6.07
CA THR A 69 -10.24 -8.01 -6.14
C THR A 69 -9.17 -9.10 -6.28
N LYS A 70 -9.55 -10.36 -6.00
CA LYS A 70 -8.64 -11.52 -6.13
C LYS A 70 -8.09 -11.71 -7.55
N ASN A 71 -8.88 -11.36 -8.58
CA ASN A 71 -8.46 -11.44 -9.98
C ASN A 71 -7.63 -10.22 -10.45
N GLY A 72 -7.23 -9.34 -9.52
CA GLY A 72 -6.38 -8.19 -9.83
C GLY A 72 -7.11 -6.98 -10.39
N THR A 73 -8.45 -6.94 -10.34
CA THR A 73 -9.22 -5.74 -10.73
C THR A 73 -9.11 -4.69 -9.62
N VAL A 74 -8.82 -3.46 -10.00
CA VAL A 74 -8.81 -2.30 -9.11
C VAL A 74 -10.05 -1.46 -9.37
N GLU A 75 -10.84 -1.23 -8.33
CA GLU A 75 -12.10 -0.49 -8.38
C GLU A 75 -12.04 0.73 -7.46
N ASP A 76 -12.82 1.77 -7.77
CA ASP A 76 -13.09 2.86 -6.83
C ASP A 76 -14.13 2.45 -5.76
N SER A 77 -14.41 3.36 -4.82
CA SER A 77 -15.38 3.15 -3.74
C SER A 77 -16.82 2.92 -4.24
N SER A 78 -17.13 3.28 -5.48
CA SER A 78 -18.42 3.06 -6.14
C SER A 78 -18.45 1.81 -7.02
N ARG A 79 -17.43 0.93 -6.93
CA ARG A 79 -17.30 -0.32 -7.72
C ARG A 79 -17.08 -0.09 -9.22
N ARG A 80 -16.63 1.08 -9.62
CA ARG A 80 -16.22 1.32 -11.01
C ARG A 80 -14.76 0.92 -11.20
N THR A 81 -14.48 0.15 -12.24
CA THR A 81 -13.12 -0.27 -12.58
C THR A 81 -12.22 0.92 -12.90
N LEU A 82 -11.08 0.99 -12.22
CA LEU A 82 -9.98 1.92 -12.49
C LEU A 82 -8.89 1.25 -13.33
N GLY A 83 -8.66 -0.04 -13.14
CA GLY A 83 -7.62 -0.77 -13.86
C GLY A 83 -7.46 -2.21 -13.42
N TYR A 84 -6.35 -2.80 -13.86
CA TYR A 84 -6.02 -4.20 -13.63
C TYR A 84 -4.55 -4.35 -13.25
N ILE A 85 -4.26 -5.28 -12.35
CA ILE A 85 -2.92 -5.70 -11.96
C ILE A 85 -2.82 -7.19 -12.24
N THR A 86 -2.05 -7.56 -13.26
CA THR A 86 -1.85 -8.95 -13.65
C THR A 86 -0.85 -9.63 -12.70
N ASP A 87 -0.86 -10.96 -12.66
CA ASP A 87 0.06 -11.73 -11.79
C ASP A 87 1.53 -11.63 -12.23
N ASN A 88 1.81 -11.21 -13.47
CA ASN A 88 3.17 -10.89 -13.91
C ASN A 88 3.59 -9.44 -13.61
N GLY A 89 2.74 -8.66 -12.91
CA GLY A 89 3.05 -7.29 -12.49
C GLY A 89 2.78 -6.21 -13.53
N THR A 90 2.11 -6.51 -14.64
CA THR A 90 1.62 -5.48 -15.58
C THR A 90 0.46 -4.74 -14.93
N VAL A 91 0.49 -3.41 -15.02
CA VAL A 91 -0.57 -2.53 -14.53
C VAL A 91 -1.24 -1.86 -15.71
N GLU A 92 -2.55 -2.01 -15.83
CA GLU A 92 -3.37 -1.48 -16.91
C GLU A 92 -4.44 -0.54 -16.36
N ASN A 93 -4.90 0.41 -17.17
CA ASN A 93 -6.11 1.18 -16.88
C ASN A 93 -7.39 0.39 -17.24
N SER A 94 -8.56 0.98 -16.98
CA SER A 94 -9.87 0.39 -17.29
C SER A 94 -10.07 0.05 -18.77
N SER A 95 -9.36 0.74 -19.67
CA SER A 95 -9.39 0.52 -21.12
C SER A 95 -8.32 -0.45 -21.61
N ARG A 96 -7.66 -1.20 -20.71
CA ARG A 96 -6.60 -2.17 -21.04
C ARG A 96 -5.34 -1.57 -21.66
N SER A 97 -5.13 -0.26 -21.49
CA SER A 97 -3.86 0.36 -21.85
C SER A 97 -2.88 0.24 -20.69
N THR A 98 -1.66 -0.19 -20.99
CA THR A 98 -0.60 -0.34 -19.98
C THR A 98 -0.21 1.01 -19.37
N LEU A 99 -0.25 1.09 -18.04
CA LEU A 99 0.25 2.19 -17.23
C LEU A 99 1.71 1.98 -16.82
N GLY A 100 2.11 0.73 -16.59
CA GLY A 100 3.46 0.38 -16.21
C GLY A 100 3.61 -1.04 -15.72
N TYR A 101 4.72 -1.30 -15.03
CA TYR A 101 5.13 -2.63 -14.59
C TYR A 101 5.69 -2.56 -13.17
N VAL A 102 5.36 -3.56 -12.35
CA VAL A 102 6.04 -3.83 -11.09
C VAL A 102 6.79 -5.14 -11.26
N ASN A 103 8.11 -5.10 -11.34
CA ASN A 103 8.93 -6.28 -11.56
C ASN A 103 9.09 -7.08 -10.26
N SER A 104 9.38 -8.39 -10.37
CA SER A 104 9.56 -9.28 -9.21
C SER A 104 10.71 -8.89 -8.28
N ASN A 105 11.70 -8.15 -8.79
CA ASN A 105 12.79 -7.59 -8.01
C ASN A 105 12.43 -6.27 -7.29
N GLY A 106 11.19 -5.81 -7.40
CA GLY A 106 10.69 -4.58 -6.80
C GLY A 106 10.90 -3.32 -7.64
N THR A 107 11.51 -3.38 -8.83
CA THR A 107 11.62 -2.22 -9.72
C THR A 107 10.25 -1.88 -10.32
N VAL A 108 9.85 -0.61 -10.22
CA VAL A 108 8.60 -0.10 -10.81
C VAL A 108 8.92 0.78 -12.02
N GLU A 109 8.27 0.50 -13.13
CA GLU A 109 8.49 1.16 -14.43
C GLU A 109 7.18 1.74 -14.95
N ASP A 110 7.25 2.80 -15.76
CA ASP A 110 6.12 3.26 -16.55
C ASP A 110 5.92 2.41 -17.82
N SER A 111 4.88 2.72 -18.59
CA SER A 111 4.56 2.03 -19.85
C SER A 111 5.67 2.08 -20.90
N SER A 112 6.60 3.04 -20.80
CA SER A 112 7.77 3.18 -21.67
C SER A 112 9.01 2.49 -21.10
N ARG A 113 8.88 1.66 -20.06
CA ARG A 113 9.99 0.97 -19.37
C ARG A 113 10.98 1.92 -18.68
N ARG A 114 10.60 3.18 -18.42
CA ARG A 114 11.41 4.08 -17.60
C ARG A 114 11.12 3.83 -16.13
N THR A 115 12.17 3.73 -15.31
CA THR A 115 12.02 3.50 -13.87
C THR A 115 11.29 4.66 -13.20
N LYS A 116 10.19 4.37 -12.50
CA LYS A 116 9.46 5.29 -11.62
C LYS A 116 9.94 5.21 -10.17
N GLY A 117 10.36 4.03 -9.73
CA GLY A 117 10.78 3.81 -8.35
C GLY A 117 11.08 2.36 -8.01
N TYR A 118 11.21 2.10 -6.72
CA TYR A 118 11.57 0.79 -6.18
C TYR A 118 10.71 0.46 -4.96
N ALA A 119 10.28 -0.79 -4.85
CA ALA A 119 9.46 -1.34 -3.78
C ALA A 119 9.99 -2.73 -3.43
N LYS A 120 11.25 -2.79 -2.98
CA LYS A 120 11.92 -4.07 -2.70
C LYS A 120 11.23 -4.77 -1.53
N ASP A 121 11.03 -6.07 -1.67
CA ASP A 121 10.35 -6.95 -0.70
C ASP A 121 8.85 -6.66 -0.50
N VAL A 122 8.29 -5.64 -1.17
CA VAL A 122 6.88 -5.29 -1.13
C VAL A 122 6.03 -6.23 -1.97
N ASN A 123 4.84 -6.57 -1.47
CA ASN A 123 3.84 -7.26 -2.28
C ASN A 123 3.62 -6.51 -3.60
N GLN A 124 3.78 -7.19 -4.73
CA GLN A 124 3.74 -6.58 -6.06
C GLN A 124 2.43 -5.81 -6.32
N LYS A 125 1.30 -6.34 -5.87
CA LYS A 125 -0.01 -5.67 -6.00
C LYS A 125 -0.10 -4.43 -5.11
N TYR A 126 0.51 -4.45 -3.91
CA TYR A 126 0.53 -3.29 -3.02
C TYR A 126 1.40 -2.16 -3.58
N ALA A 127 2.56 -2.51 -4.17
CA ALA A 127 3.39 -1.56 -4.90
C ALA A 127 2.62 -0.96 -6.08
N ALA A 128 1.86 -1.76 -6.84
CA ALA A 128 1.04 -1.25 -7.93
C ALA A 128 -0.06 -0.28 -7.42
N ILE A 129 -0.78 -0.65 -6.35
CA ILE A 129 -1.76 0.22 -5.67
C ILE A 129 -1.14 1.55 -5.24
N PHE A 130 0.08 1.52 -4.71
CA PHE A 130 0.82 2.72 -4.36
C PHE A 130 1.13 3.57 -5.60
N PHE A 131 1.87 3.04 -6.57
CA PHE A 131 2.42 3.85 -7.66
C PHE A 131 1.42 4.31 -8.72
N PHE A 132 0.30 3.59 -8.92
CA PHE A 132 -0.58 3.79 -10.08
C PHE A 132 -2.03 4.12 -9.76
N PHE A 133 -2.49 4.00 -8.50
CA PHE A 133 -3.90 4.17 -8.18
C PHE A 133 -4.20 5.15 -7.03
N PHE A 134 -3.72 4.90 -5.81
CA PHE A 134 -4.29 5.60 -4.64
C PHE A 134 -3.32 6.46 -3.83
N PHE A 135 -2.03 6.12 -3.78
CA PHE A 135 -1.10 6.76 -2.84
C PHE A 135 0.06 7.53 -3.50
N GLY A 136 0.40 7.17 -4.74
CA GLY A 136 1.47 7.78 -5.51
C GLY A 136 1.10 9.18 -5.99
N LYS A 137 2.11 10.04 -6.15
CA LYS A 137 1.92 11.38 -6.73
C LYS A 137 1.47 11.28 -8.19
N GLY A 138 0.36 11.95 -8.51
CA GLY A 138 -0.17 12.05 -9.87
C GLY A 138 -1.45 11.26 -10.13
N ASN A 139 -2.03 10.63 -9.09
CA ASN A 139 -3.37 10.03 -9.13
C ASN A 139 -4.41 10.98 -8.53
#